data_AF-A0A6N6QKC3-F1
#
_entry.id   AF-A0A6N6QKC3-F1
#
_cell.length_a   1.000
_cell.length_b   1.000
_cell.length_c   1.000
_cell.angle_alpha   90.00
_cell.angle_beta   90.00
_cell.angle_gamma   90.00
#
_symmetry.space_group_name_H-M   'P 1'
#
loop_
_entity.id
_entity.type
_entity.pdbx_description
1 polymer ?
#
loop_
_entity_poly.entity_id
_entity_poly.type
_entity_poly.pdbx_seq_one_letter_code
_entity_poly.pdbx_strand_id
1 'polypeptide(L)' 'MALAIAPLIAVLKEYRRRYDERRRFIRTERVIGRLPNDLRKDLGWPDRYLEQRGTKYCNGE' A
#
# COMPACT_ATOMS: atom_id res chain seq x y z
N MET A 1 -12.20 24.93 -26.20
CA MET A 1 -11.14 24.85 -25.18
C MET A 1 -11.35 23.64 -24.25
N ALA A 2 -11.35 22.42 -24.78
CA ALA A 2 -11.63 21.19 -24.01
C ALA A 2 -10.49 20.15 -24.09
N LEU A 3 -9.28 20.58 -24.46
CA LEU A 3 -8.19 19.67 -24.85
C LEU A 3 -7.06 19.52 -23.82
N ALA A 4 -7.15 20.13 -22.63
CA ALA A 4 -6.07 20.08 -21.63
C ALA A 4 -6.38 19.28 -20.35
N ILE A 5 -7.60 18.75 -20.18
CA ILE A 5 -8.04 18.13 -18.92
C ILE A 5 -7.65 16.65 -18.83
N ALA A 6 -7.66 15.93 -19.96
CA ALA A 6 -7.32 14.52 -20.03
C ALA A 6 -5.92 14.15 -19.46
N PRO A 7 -4.82 14.86 -19.82
CA PRO A 7 -3.51 14.54 -19.27
C PRO A 7 -3.42 14.84 -17.76
N LEU A 8 -4.11 15.87 -17.28
CA LEU A 8 -4.15 16.21 -15.85
C LEU A 8 -4.88 15.14 -15.03
N ILE A 9 -6.03 14.65 -15.53
CA ILE A 9 -6.77 13.55 -14.89
C ILE A 9 -5.92 12.27 -14.85
N ALA A 10 -5.17 11.98 -15.92
CA ALA A 10 -4.29 10.81 -15.96
C ALA A 10 -3.20 10.87 -14.88
N VAL A 11 -2.55 12.02 -14.71
CA VAL A 11 -1.54 12.24 -13.65
C VAL A 11 -2.15 12.10 -12.26
N LEU A 12 -3.32 12.70 -12.01
CA LEU A 12 -4.00 12.59 -10.72
C LEU A 12 -4.44 11.15 -10.41
N LYS A 13 -4.84 10.39 -11.43
CA LYS A 13 -5.24 8.98 -11.28
C LYS A 13 -4.05 8.12 -10.88
N GLU A 14 -2.89 8.33 -11.51
CA GLU A 14 -1.66 7.61 -11.16
C GLU A 14 -1.16 7.99 -9.76
N TYR A 15 -1.21 9.28 -9.41
CA TYR A 15 -0.88 9.73 -8.07
C TYR A 15 -1.81 9.11 -7.01
N ARG A 16 -3.12 9.09 -7.30
CA ARG A 16 -4.12 8.48 -6.41
C ARG A 16 -3.91 6.99 -6.27
N ARG A 17 -3.54 6.28 -7.34
CA ARG A 17 -3.20 4.84 -7.29
C ARG A 17 -2.07 4.58 -6.29
N ARG A 18 -0.96 5.31 -6.42
CA ARG A 18 0.18 5.21 -5.49
C ARG A 18 -0.19 5.58 -4.05
N TYR A 19 -1.06 6.58 -3.88
CA TYR A 19 -1.53 6.99 -2.56
C TYR A 19 -2.46 5.96 -1.90
N ASP A 20 -3.41 5.40 -2.65
CA ASP A 20 -4.35 4.39 -2.15
C ASP A 20 -3.62 3.09 -1.79
N GLU A 21 -2.58 2.70 -2.54
CA GLU A 21 -1.70 1.58 -2.19
C GLU A 21 -1.03 1.79 -0.83
N ARG A 22 -0.41 2.96 -0.61
CA ARG A 22 0.19 3.32 0.71
C ARG A 22 -0.85 3.34 1.82
N ARG A 23 -2.05 3.86 1.55
CA ARG A 23 -3.11 3.99 2.55
C ARG A 23 -3.71 2.65 2.95
N ARG A 24 -3.89 1.74 1.98
CA ARG A 24 -4.30 0.35 2.26
C ARG A 24 -3.28 -0.34 3.15
N PHE A 25 -1.99 -0.15 2.88
CA PHE A 25 -0.92 -0.72 3.69
C PHE A 25 -0.98 -0.26 5.16
N ILE A 26 -1.00 1.05 5.41
CA ILE A 26 -1.06 1.61 6.77
C ILE A 26 -2.33 1.14 7.51
N ARG A 27 -3.45 1.01 6.79
CA ARG A 27 -4.69 0.47 7.36
C ARG A 27 -4.52 -0.99 7.74
N THR A 28 -3.93 -1.82 6.88
CA THR A 28 -3.67 -3.23 7.16
C THR A 28 -2.72 -3.39 8.34
N GLU A 29 -1.62 -2.65 8.41
CA GLU A 29 -0.72 -2.63 9.57
C GLU A 29 -1.45 -2.29 10.87
N ARG A 30 -2.30 -1.25 10.85
CA ARG A 30 -3.06 -0.84 12.03
C ARG A 30 -4.11 -1.86 12.43
N VAL A 31 -4.77 -2.52 11.47
CA VAL A 31 -5.76 -3.55 11.75
C VAL A 31 -5.08 -4.79 12.32
N ILE A 32 -4.04 -5.31 11.66
CA ILE A 32 -3.31 -6.50 12.10
C ILE A 32 -2.57 -6.24 13.42
N GLY A 33 -2.01 -5.05 13.62
CA GLY A 33 -1.38 -4.67 14.89
C GLY A 33 -2.34 -4.66 16.09
N ARG A 34 -3.66 -4.54 15.86
CA ARG A 34 -4.69 -4.64 16.90
C ARG A 34 -5.15 -6.08 17.16
N LEU A 35 -4.73 -7.06 16.37
CA LEU A 35 -5.08 -8.46 16.62
C LEU A 35 -4.35 -9.01 17.86
N PRO A 36 -4.95 -10.01 18.54
CA PRO A 36 -4.29 -10.80 19.57
C PRO A 36 -2.97 -11.41 19.07
N ASN A 37 -2.01 -11.57 19.98
CA ASN A 37 -0.67 -12.08 19.65
C ASN A 37 -0.71 -13.47 18.99
N ASP A 38 -1.65 -14.31 19.39
CA ASP A 38 -1.82 -15.68 18.88
C ASP A 38 -2.13 -15.66 17.37
N LEU A 39 -3.15 -14.90 16.97
CA LEU A 39 -3.53 -14.72 15.55
C LEU A 39 -2.44 -14.03 14.74
N ARG A 40 -1.68 -13.11 15.34
CA ARG A 40 -0.55 -12.44 14.66
C ARG A 40 0.56 -13.44 14.34
N LYS A 41 0.83 -14.39 15.23
CA LYS A 41 1.83 -15.44 15.04
C LYS A 41 1.45 -16.36 13.87
N ASP A 42 0.19 -16.79 13.80
CA ASP A 42 -0.28 -17.66 12.70
C ASP A 42 -0.17 -16.99 11.32
N LEU A 43 -0.37 -15.68 11.28
CA LEU A 43 -0.22 -14.88 10.06
C LEU A 43 1.25 -14.61 9.69
N GLY A 44 2.22 -14.98 10.54
CA GLY A 44 3.62 -14.66 10.35
C GLY A 44 3.92 -13.16 10.44
N TRP A 45 3.12 -12.42 11.22
CA TRP A 45 3.26 -10.98 11.43
C TRP A 45 4.29 -10.66 12.52
N PRO A 46 5.20 -9.69 12.34
CA PRO A 46 5.33 -8.76 11.20
C PRO A 46 6.32 -9.22 10.11
N ASP A 47 7.06 -10.30 10.33
CA ASP A 47 8.26 -10.66 9.57
C ASP A 47 7.98 -10.88 8.06
N ARG A 48 7.03 -11.76 7.73
CA ARG A 48 6.62 -12.03 6.33
C ARG A 48 6.05 -10.81 5.62
N TYR A 49 5.52 -9.84 6.36
CA TYR A 49 4.91 -8.64 5.80
C TYR A 49 5.95 -7.55 5.55
N LEU A 50 6.97 -7.44 6.40
CA LEU A 50 8.12 -6.56 6.20
C LEU A 50 8.99 -7.04 5.03
N GLU A 51 9.11 -8.36 4.83
CA GLU A 51 9.85 -8.92 3.70
C GLU A 51 9.20 -8.54 2.35
N GLN A 52 7.87 -8.70 2.24
CA GLN A 52 7.10 -8.24 1.07
C GLN A 52 7.27 -6.74 0.79
N ARG A 53 7.40 -5.91 1.84
CA ARG A 53 7.72 -4.50 1.70
C ARG A 53 9.09 -4.33 1.06
N GLY A 54 10.12 -4.96 1.62
CA GLY A 54 11.49 -4.90 1.10
C GLY A 54 11.56 -5.25 -0.39
N THR A 55 10.87 -6.32 -0.81
CA THR A 55 10.83 -6.74 -2.21
C THR A 55 10.15 -5.70 -3.13
N LYS A 56 9.07 -5.05 -2.69
CA LYS A 56 8.41 -4.00 -3.48
C LYS A 56 9.24 -2.74 -3.64
N TYR A 57 9.96 -2.32 -2.59
CA TYR A 57 10.84 -1.16 -2.66
C TYR A 57 12.08 -1.42 -3.53
N CYS A 58 12.63 -2.63 -3.52
CA CYS A 58 13.77 -3.00 -4.37
C CYS A 58 13.41 -3.13 -5.86
N ASN A 59 12.17 -3.49 -6.19
CA ASN A 59 11.72 -3.64 -7.59
C ASN A 59 11.25 -2.34 -8.26
N GLY A 60 11.27 -1.20 -7.56
CA GLY A 60 11.11 0.12 -8.20
C GLY A 60 9.78 0.37 -8.93
N GLU A 61 8.65 -0.13 -8.41
CA GLU A 61 7.29 0.26 -8.86
C GLU A 61 6.76 1.54 -8.16
#